data_AF-A0A923SJF6-F1
#
_entry.id   AF-A0A923SJF6-F1
#
_cell.length_a   1.000
_cell.length_b   1.000
_cell.length_c   1.000
_cell.angle_alpha   90.00
_cell.angle_beta   90.00
_cell.angle_gamma   90.00
#
_symmetry.space_group_name_H-M   'P 1'
#
loop_
_entity.id
_entity.type
_entity.pdbx_description
1 polymer ?
#
loop_
_entity_poly.entity_id
_entity_poly.type
_entity_poly.pdbx_seq_one_letter_code
_entity_poly.pdbx_strand_id
1 'polypeptide(L)'
;MKKAFSILFAATVACTAAKAVSLPTISYNDAVNFSSAIQDTTKSKKSKNHVEISSNNGESKGNFIYINNGTHEEIKYNGTITLTNDNRDVKSISPDGYLRYEKKENGVARKLEIESDKSGNLTRKYYEAGKQVAYEPAGKQWLQLVMPEIIIKTGIGLEAILEEAYKKNSAKGVLAEADRTTSDSNRSKIIRYLLAQPNLPANDVKLALEYAGKNTNSDYELGKLLRQIPSSYLAKDDIATAYLQAAQKISSDYEMRKALSHILTVGELSNSSTGMAIKALSSISSDYEKSKVIQQLAEQKSFLADNYKATFAVINSISSDYEKAKSISSILSKQKLSEAQYQSLFPVVTSISSDYEKSKVLRNMAARIPSNATALHEDYRKAAKTISSEYEYKKAMEALN
;
A
#
# COMPACT_ATOMS: atom_id res chain seq x y z
N MET A 1 -11.23 61.17 54.38
CA MET A 1 -10.80 61.34 52.96
C MET A 1 -10.07 60.07 52.54
N LYS A 2 -10.56 59.37 51.49
CA LYS A 2 -9.90 58.35 50.62
C LYS A 2 -9.15 57.20 51.34
N LYS A 3 -9.39 55.89 51.16
CA LYS A 3 -9.92 55.10 50.04
C LYS A 3 -10.13 53.63 50.50
N ALA A 4 -11.06 52.96 49.83
CA ALA A 4 -11.10 51.54 49.42
C ALA A 4 -11.27 50.42 50.47
N PHE A 5 -12.49 49.87 50.48
CA PHE A 5 -12.89 48.54 50.94
C PHE A 5 -12.35 47.46 49.99
N SER A 6 -11.79 46.38 50.54
CA SER A 6 -11.75 45.05 49.90
C SER A 6 -11.78 43.98 51.00
N ILE A 7 -12.87 43.21 51.00
CA ILE A 7 -13.18 42.13 51.95
C ILE A 7 -12.48 40.84 51.50
N LEU A 8 -11.80 40.20 52.44
CA LEU A 8 -11.14 38.90 52.32
C LEU A 8 -12.21 37.79 52.37
N PHE A 9 -12.32 36.94 51.34
CA PHE A 9 -13.07 35.69 51.40
C PHE A 9 -12.10 34.52 51.20
N ALA A 10 -12.03 33.66 52.20
CA ALA A 10 -11.30 32.40 52.16
C ALA A 10 -12.01 31.40 51.26
N ALA A 11 -11.27 30.79 50.34
CA ALA A 11 -11.74 29.66 49.53
C ALA A 11 -10.83 28.45 49.79
N THR A 12 -11.34 27.53 50.60
CA THR A 12 -10.81 26.20 50.84
C THR A 12 -11.03 25.36 49.57
N VAL A 13 -9.96 24.96 48.89
CA VAL A 13 -10.05 24.03 47.75
C VAL A 13 -10.03 22.60 48.30
N ALA A 14 -11.20 21.96 48.28
CA ALA A 14 -11.35 20.53 48.52
C ALA A 14 -10.76 19.75 47.34
N CYS A 15 -9.79 18.88 47.64
CA CYS A 15 -9.20 17.94 46.69
C CYS A 15 -10.15 16.75 46.52
N THR A 16 -10.91 16.70 45.42
CA THR A 16 -11.66 15.51 45.02
C THR A 16 -10.81 14.66 44.09
N ALA A 17 -10.35 13.51 44.59
CA ALA A 17 -9.67 12.49 43.84
C ALA A 17 -10.58 11.92 42.73
N ALA A 18 -10.20 12.14 41.47
CA ALA A 18 -10.82 11.46 40.33
C ALA A 18 -10.23 10.05 40.21
N LYS A 19 -11.10 9.04 40.33
CA LYS A 19 -10.79 7.62 40.10
C LYS A 19 -10.22 7.45 38.68
N ALA A 20 -9.01 6.89 38.60
CA ALA A 20 -8.44 6.42 37.34
C ALA A 20 -9.30 5.28 36.78
N VAL A 21 -9.96 5.54 35.66
CA VAL A 21 -10.59 4.48 34.85
C VAL A 21 -9.46 3.83 34.06
N SER A 22 -9.14 2.58 34.39
CA SER A 22 -8.21 1.75 33.63
C SER A 22 -8.78 1.50 32.23
N LEU A 23 -8.17 2.08 31.20
CA LEU A 23 -8.46 1.73 29.82
C LEU A 23 -7.85 0.36 29.51
N PRO A 24 -8.55 -0.53 28.78
CA PRO A 24 -8.03 -1.84 28.46
C PRO A 24 -6.81 -1.72 27.54
N THR A 25 -5.73 -2.42 27.90
CA THR A 25 -4.57 -2.63 27.06
C THR A 25 -4.98 -3.45 25.85
N ILE A 26 -5.05 -2.83 24.67
CA ILE A 26 -5.16 -3.54 23.41
C ILE A 26 -3.78 -4.13 23.10
N SER A 27 -3.65 -5.44 23.31
CA SER A 27 -2.51 -6.23 22.86
C SER A 27 -2.56 -6.30 21.33
N TYR A 28 -1.61 -5.63 20.68
CA TYR A 28 -1.32 -5.81 19.25
C TYR A 28 -0.55 -7.12 19.07
N ASN A 29 -1.26 -8.24 19.18
CA ASN A 29 -0.75 -9.55 18.76
C ASN A 29 -1.09 -9.74 17.28
N ASP A 30 -0.23 -9.20 16.40
CA ASP A 30 -0.05 -9.71 15.05
C ASP A 30 1.43 -9.55 14.68
N ALA A 31 2.22 -10.53 15.13
CA ALA A 31 3.52 -10.78 14.54
C ALA A 31 3.29 -11.14 13.07
N VAL A 32 3.55 -10.17 12.18
CA VAL A 32 3.51 -10.38 10.73
C VAL A 32 4.55 -11.43 10.39
N ASN A 33 4.07 -12.65 10.17
CA ASN A 33 4.88 -13.81 9.83
C ASN A 33 5.36 -13.67 8.37
N PHE A 34 6.59 -13.18 8.19
CA PHE A 34 7.26 -13.03 6.90
C PHE A 34 7.75 -14.39 6.39
N SER A 35 6.85 -15.25 5.90
CA SER A 35 7.25 -16.41 5.10
C SER A 35 6.10 -16.91 4.23
N SER A 36 6.10 -16.49 2.96
CA SER A 36 5.75 -17.34 1.81
C SER A 36 5.79 -16.49 0.54
N ALA A 37 6.92 -16.56 -0.18
CA ALA A 37 6.99 -16.11 -1.56
C ALA A 37 6.22 -17.11 -2.43
N ILE A 38 5.12 -16.68 -3.05
CA ILE A 38 4.55 -17.39 -4.20
C ILE A 38 5.26 -16.87 -5.45
N GLN A 39 5.88 -17.80 -6.17
CA GLN A 39 6.53 -17.60 -7.46
C GLN A 39 5.53 -17.06 -8.47
N ASP A 40 5.91 -16.02 -9.21
CA ASP A 40 5.33 -15.76 -10.53
C ASP A 40 6.46 -15.77 -11.57
N THR A 41 6.23 -16.56 -12.61
CA THR A 41 7.23 -17.00 -13.58
C THR A 41 7.27 -16.05 -14.78
N THR A 42 8.11 -15.03 -14.69
CA THR A 42 8.73 -14.41 -15.87
C THR A 42 10.23 -14.71 -15.84
N LYS A 43 10.75 -15.42 -16.85
CA LYS A 43 12.18 -15.82 -16.95
C LYS A 43 13.08 -14.59 -17.10
N SER A 44 13.42 -13.96 -15.98
CA SER A 44 14.57 -13.06 -15.82
C SER A 44 15.73 -13.86 -15.22
N LYS A 45 16.98 -13.59 -15.64
CA LYS A 45 18.18 -14.23 -15.11
C LYS A 45 18.16 -14.17 -13.57
N LYS A 46 18.28 -15.33 -12.91
CA LYS A 46 18.10 -15.50 -11.45
C LYS A 46 19.03 -14.57 -10.66
N SER A 47 18.49 -13.45 -10.16
CA SER A 47 19.03 -12.75 -8.99
C SER A 47 18.86 -13.66 -7.77
N LYS A 48 19.93 -13.85 -6.99
CA LYS A 48 19.87 -14.55 -5.70
C LYS A 48 20.02 -13.49 -4.61
N ASN A 49 18.93 -13.19 -3.93
CA ASN A 49 18.92 -12.28 -2.79
C ASN A 49 18.66 -13.11 -1.54
N HIS A 50 19.52 -13.00 -0.54
CA HIS A 50 19.32 -13.61 0.76
C HIS A 50 19.44 -12.53 1.82
N VAL A 51 18.35 -12.32 2.57
CA VAL A 51 18.29 -11.33 3.65
C VAL A 51 17.82 -12.07 4.89
N GLU A 52 18.69 -12.13 5.89
CA GLU A 52 18.37 -12.64 7.21
C GLU A 52 18.61 -11.50 8.21
N ILE A 53 17.57 -11.02 8.87
CA ILE A 53 17.65 -9.99 9.89
C ILE A 53 16.94 -10.54 11.14
N SER A 54 17.66 -10.58 12.25
CA SER A 54 17.16 -10.99 13.56
C SER A 54 17.48 -9.91 14.59
N SER A 55 16.52 -9.56 15.45
CA SER A 55 16.69 -8.60 16.54
C SER A 55 16.22 -9.25 17.83
N ASN A 56 17.05 -9.19 18.88
CA ASN A 56 16.71 -9.71 20.20
C ASN A 56 17.28 -8.77 21.28
N ASN A 57 16.45 -8.29 22.21
CA ASN A 57 16.86 -7.44 23.34
C ASN A 57 17.75 -6.22 22.98
N GLY A 58 17.50 -5.55 21.84
CA GLY A 58 18.26 -4.36 21.42
C GLY A 58 19.62 -4.65 20.75
N GLU A 59 20.05 -5.92 20.73
CA GLU A 59 21.13 -6.39 19.89
C GLU A 59 20.57 -6.84 18.55
N SER A 60 21.15 -6.29 17.48
CA SER A 60 20.73 -6.56 16.12
C SER A 60 21.79 -7.40 15.42
N LYS A 61 21.37 -8.52 14.83
CA LYS A 61 22.22 -9.36 13.98
C LYS A 61 21.58 -9.46 12.62
N GLY A 62 22.33 -9.08 11.59
CA GLY A 62 21.85 -9.16 10.22
C GLY A 62 22.92 -9.64 9.26
N ASN A 63 22.46 -10.35 8.25
CA ASN A 63 23.22 -10.78 7.10
C ASN A 63 22.41 -10.43 5.85
N PHE A 64 22.85 -9.41 5.14
CA PHE A 64 22.29 -9.00 3.86
C PHE A 64 23.25 -9.42 2.76
N ILE A 65 22.77 -10.22 1.81
CA ILE A 65 23.54 -10.66 0.65
C ILE A 65 22.74 -10.36 -0.61
N TYR A 66 23.33 -9.55 -1.49
CA TYR A 66 22.80 -9.23 -2.81
C TYR A 66 23.77 -9.68 -3.90
N ILE A 67 23.26 -10.48 -4.84
CA ILE A 67 24.04 -10.98 -5.98
C ILE A 67 23.24 -10.76 -7.25
N ASN A 68 23.79 -9.96 -8.16
CA ASN A 68 23.23 -9.70 -9.48
C ASN A 68 24.33 -9.42 -10.50
N ASN A 69 24.35 -10.17 -11.62
CA ASN A 69 25.20 -9.96 -12.81
C ASN A 69 26.50 -9.17 -12.58
N GLY A 70 27.51 -9.82 -11.98
CA GLY A 70 28.84 -9.22 -11.78
C GLY A 70 28.98 -8.31 -10.56
N THR A 71 27.87 -7.99 -9.88
CA THR A 71 27.84 -7.31 -8.59
C THR A 71 27.63 -8.33 -7.47
N HIS A 72 28.49 -8.27 -6.46
CA HIS A 72 28.30 -8.97 -5.19
C HIS A 72 28.37 -7.93 -4.08
N GLU A 73 27.38 -7.94 -3.20
CA GLU A 73 27.33 -7.06 -2.05
C GLU A 73 26.91 -7.87 -0.82
N GLU A 74 27.66 -7.73 0.26
CA GLU A 74 27.40 -8.39 1.53
C GLU A 74 27.54 -7.38 2.67
N ILE A 75 26.51 -7.29 3.51
CA ILE A 75 26.54 -6.50 4.75
C ILE A 75 26.24 -7.45 5.91
N LYS A 76 27.19 -7.61 6.81
CA LYS A 76 27.04 -8.40 8.04
C LYS A 76 27.23 -7.51 9.24
N TYR A 77 26.35 -7.62 10.22
CA TYR A 77 26.50 -6.87 11.45
C TYR A 77 26.00 -7.66 12.66
N ASN A 78 26.57 -7.33 13.82
CA ASN A 78 26.20 -7.87 15.12
C ASN A 78 26.33 -6.78 16.19
N GLY A 79 25.37 -6.75 17.11
CA GLY A 79 25.36 -5.84 18.25
C GLY A 79 24.57 -4.55 18.00
N THR A 80 24.68 -3.63 18.95
CA THR A 80 24.08 -2.28 18.86
C THR A 80 25.09 -1.33 18.25
N ILE A 81 24.77 -0.76 17.09
CA ILE A 81 25.64 0.16 16.35
C ILE A 81 25.09 1.58 16.47
N THR A 82 25.89 2.49 17.03
CA THR A 82 25.58 3.92 17.11
C THR A 82 26.37 4.66 16.06
N LEU A 83 25.71 5.56 15.32
CA LEU A 83 26.33 6.35 14.27
C LEU A 83 26.86 7.69 14.79
N THR A 84 27.76 8.32 14.03
CA THR A 84 28.14 9.72 14.24
C THR A 84 26.98 10.65 13.89
N ASN A 85 27.02 11.89 14.37
CA ASN A 85 25.92 12.86 14.18
C ASN A 85 25.62 13.18 12.71
N ASP A 86 26.61 13.05 11.82
CA ASP A 86 26.45 13.23 10.38
C ASP A 86 25.97 11.97 9.65
N ASN A 87 25.82 10.85 10.37
CA ASN A 87 25.46 9.52 9.87
C ASN A 87 26.41 8.99 8.79
N ARG A 88 27.69 9.41 8.83
CA ARG A 88 28.72 9.03 7.87
C ARG A 88 29.78 8.07 8.44
N ASP A 89 29.74 7.79 9.73
CA ASP A 89 30.65 6.88 10.41
C ASP A 89 29.95 6.17 11.58
N VAL A 90 30.59 5.13 12.10
CA VAL A 90 30.22 4.41 13.31
C VAL A 90 30.90 5.08 14.51
N LYS A 91 30.09 5.52 15.48
CA LYS A 91 30.57 6.09 16.75
C LYS A 91 30.94 5.00 17.74
N SER A 92 30.10 3.97 17.86
CA SER A 92 30.33 2.85 18.78
C SER A 92 29.61 1.59 18.29
N ILE A 93 30.12 0.44 18.71
CA ILE A 93 29.46 -0.86 18.56
C ILE A 93 29.50 -1.52 19.94
N SER A 94 28.44 -2.21 20.35
CA SER A 94 28.43 -2.98 21.60
C SER A 94 29.61 -3.97 21.65
N PRO A 95 30.10 -4.34 22.85
CA PRO A 95 31.21 -5.27 22.99
C PRO A 95 31.04 -6.55 22.16
N ASP A 96 32.13 -7.02 21.56
CA ASP A 96 32.16 -8.17 20.64
C ASP A 96 31.25 -8.05 19.38
N GLY A 97 30.69 -6.86 19.13
CA GLY A 97 29.91 -6.56 17.93
C GLY A 97 30.79 -6.17 16.73
N TYR A 98 30.17 -6.12 15.56
CA TYR A 98 30.86 -5.74 14.33
C TYR A 98 29.92 -5.17 13.25
N LEU A 99 30.51 -4.45 12.30
CA LEU A 99 29.94 -4.12 10.99
C LEU A 99 30.97 -4.50 9.91
N ARG A 100 30.58 -5.39 9.00
CA ARG A 100 31.38 -5.80 7.86
C ARG A 100 30.60 -5.53 6.58
N TYR A 101 31.27 -4.88 5.63
CA TYR A 101 30.69 -4.55 4.34
C TYR A 101 31.65 -4.93 3.24
N GLU A 102 31.18 -5.72 2.28
CA GLU A 102 31.89 -6.08 1.08
C GLU A 102 31.07 -5.69 -0.14
N LYS A 103 31.69 -5.00 -1.10
CA LYS A 103 31.09 -4.69 -2.40
C LYS A 103 32.11 -5.02 -3.48
N LYS A 104 31.70 -5.88 -4.41
CA LYS A 104 32.41 -6.16 -5.65
C LYS A 104 31.60 -5.61 -6.80
N GLU A 105 32.20 -4.66 -7.52
CA GLU A 105 31.60 -3.99 -8.66
C GLU A 105 32.64 -3.90 -9.78
N ASN A 106 32.26 -4.27 -11.00
CA ASN A 106 33.16 -4.29 -12.16
C ASN A 106 34.48 -5.05 -11.92
N GLY A 107 34.42 -6.14 -11.15
CA GLY A 107 35.60 -6.97 -10.83
C GLY A 107 36.47 -6.46 -9.68
N VAL A 108 36.26 -5.24 -9.20
CA VAL A 108 37.01 -4.66 -8.08
C VAL A 108 36.23 -4.89 -6.78
N ALA A 109 36.83 -5.64 -5.85
CA ALA A 109 36.27 -5.86 -4.52
C ALA A 109 36.84 -4.87 -3.52
N ARG A 110 35.96 -4.21 -2.75
CA ARG A 110 36.31 -3.42 -1.58
C ARG A 110 35.62 -4.03 -0.37
N LYS A 111 36.34 -4.09 0.75
CA LYS A 111 35.81 -4.62 2.01
C LYS A 111 36.24 -3.77 3.19
N LEU A 112 35.31 -3.54 4.11
CA LEU A 112 35.51 -2.79 5.34
C LEU A 112 35.01 -3.62 6.51
N GLU A 113 35.80 -3.65 7.58
CA GLU A 113 35.48 -4.32 8.83
C GLU A 113 35.69 -3.35 9.99
N ILE A 114 34.64 -3.14 10.79
CA ILE A 114 34.67 -2.41 12.06
C ILE A 114 34.27 -3.41 13.13
N GLU A 115 35.16 -3.67 14.07
CA GLU A 115 34.97 -4.64 15.14
C GLU A 115 35.15 -3.97 16.50
N SER A 116 34.29 -4.31 17.45
CA SER A 116 34.37 -3.85 18.84
C SER A 116 35.04 -4.91 19.69
N ASP A 117 36.05 -4.55 20.46
CA ASP A 117 36.59 -5.45 21.48
C ASP A 117 35.65 -5.57 22.70
N LYS A 118 36.03 -6.38 23.68
CA LYS A 118 35.27 -6.57 24.93
C LYS A 118 35.09 -5.30 25.76
N SER A 119 35.90 -4.27 25.51
CA SER A 119 35.82 -2.96 26.18
C SER A 119 35.07 -1.92 25.35
N GLY A 120 34.61 -2.26 24.14
CA GLY A 120 33.92 -1.35 23.23
C GLY A 120 34.86 -0.53 22.33
N ASN A 121 36.16 -0.83 22.30
CA ASN A 121 37.10 -0.11 21.43
C ASN A 121 36.98 -0.62 19.99
N LEU A 122 36.91 0.31 19.04
CA LEU A 122 36.74 -0.02 17.63
C LEU A 122 38.09 -0.23 16.93
N THR A 123 38.24 -1.39 16.28
CA THR A 123 39.30 -1.65 15.30
C THR A 123 38.72 -1.59 13.89
N ARG A 124 39.46 -1.00 12.95
CA ARG A 124 39.01 -0.76 11.57
C ARG A 124 40.01 -1.33 10.57
N LYS A 125 39.50 -2.12 9.62
CA LYS A 125 40.30 -2.70 8.53
C LYS A 125 39.65 -2.38 7.19
N TYR A 126 40.48 -2.11 6.20
CA TYR A 126 40.05 -1.82 4.84
C TYR A 126 40.86 -2.65 3.85
N TYR A 127 40.18 -3.17 2.84
CA TYR A 127 40.76 -4.04 1.82
C TYR A 127 40.33 -3.58 0.43
N GLU A 128 41.28 -3.59 -0.51
CA GLU A 128 41.05 -3.39 -1.93
C GLU A 128 41.64 -4.57 -2.71
N ALA A 129 40.84 -5.16 -3.62
CA ALA A 129 41.21 -6.35 -4.38
C ALA A 129 41.77 -7.49 -3.50
N GLY A 130 41.23 -7.65 -2.29
CA GLY A 130 41.63 -8.67 -1.31
C GLY A 130 42.89 -8.34 -0.51
N LYS A 131 43.57 -7.23 -0.78
CA LYS A 131 44.76 -6.79 -0.02
C LYS A 131 44.37 -5.77 1.02
N GLN A 132 44.86 -5.93 2.25
CA GLN A 132 44.68 -4.93 3.29
C GLN A 132 45.46 -3.66 2.93
N VAL A 133 44.79 -2.52 3.04
CA VAL A 133 45.37 -1.19 2.82
C VAL A 133 45.14 -0.34 4.08
N ALA A 134 45.79 0.82 4.16
CA ALA A 134 45.59 1.75 5.27
C ALA A 134 44.12 2.21 5.35
N TYR A 135 43.54 2.17 6.55
CA TYR A 135 42.17 2.65 6.75
C TYR A 135 42.08 4.17 6.57
N GLU A 136 43.07 4.92 7.05
CA GLU A 136 43.14 6.36 6.83
C GLU A 136 44.06 6.72 5.65
N PRO A 137 43.63 7.56 4.69
CA PRO A 137 42.27 8.11 4.57
C PRO A 137 41.29 7.23 3.78
N ALA A 138 41.79 6.25 3.03
CA ALA A 138 41.03 5.57 1.96
C ALA A 138 39.80 4.81 2.47
N GLY A 139 39.97 4.01 3.52
CA GLY A 139 38.89 3.25 4.15
C GLY A 139 37.83 4.16 4.78
N LYS A 140 38.25 5.25 5.43
CA LYS A 140 37.31 6.24 5.98
C LYS A 140 36.50 6.93 4.89
N GLN A 141 37.14 7.37 3.82
CA GLN A 141 36.45 8.00 2.69
C GLN A 141 35.44 7.04 2.05
N TRP A 142 35.81 5.76 1.89
CA TRP A 142 34.90 4.76 1.36
C TRP A 142 33.72 4.51 2.31
N LEU A 143 33.95 4.42 3.63
CA LEU A 143 32.88 4.30 4.63
C LEU A 143 31.88 5.45 4.51
N GLN A 144 32.36 6.70 4.50
CA GLN A 144 31.50 7.88 4.42
C GLN A 144 30.64 7.90 3.15
N LEU A 145 31.18 7.36 2.05
CA LEU A 145 30.46 7.23 0.78
C LEU A 145 29.33 6.19 0.87
N VAL A 146 29.59 5.02 1.46
CA VAL A 146 28.68 3.87 1.43
C VAL A 146 27.75 3.77 2.65
N MET A 147 28.02 4.53 3.72
CA MET A 147 27.23 4.49 4.95
C MET A 147 25.73 4.76 4.73
N PRO A 148 25.29 5.74 3.91
CA PRO A 148 23.86 5.94 3.64
C PRO A 148 23.19 4.71 3.01
N GLU A 149 23.89 4.00 2.11
CA GLU A 149 23.40 2.77 1.48
C GLU A 149 23.26 1.65 2.52
N ILE A 150 24.27 1.48 3.39
CA ILE A 150 24.25 0.52 4.49
C ILE A 150 23.06 0.80 5.42
N ILE A 151 22.90 2.04 5.89
CA ILE A 151 21.82 2.47 6.80
C ILE A 151 20.46 2.08 6.23
N ILE A 152 20.18 2.45 4.98
CA ILE A 152 18.85 2.26 4.41
C ILE A 152 18.56 0.77 4.18
N LYS A 153 19.54 0.01 3.65
CA LYS A 153 19.38 -1.44 3.39
C LYS A 153 19.21 -2.23 4.68
N THR A 154 20.07 -1.99 5.66
CA THR A 154 20.08 -2.75 6.93
C THR A 154 19.05 -2.26 7.93
N GLY A 155 18.76 -0.96 7.96
CA GLY A 155 18.02 -0.29 9.02
C GLY A 155 18.89 0.19 10.18
N ILE A 156 20.21 -0.06 10.18
CA ILE A 156 21.10 0.38 11.26
C ILE A 156 21.01 1.89 11.45
N GLY A 157 20.60 2.34 12.65
CA GLY A 157 20.45 3.75 13.00
C GLY A 157 19.37 4.49 12.21
N LEU A 158 18.66 3.82 11.29
CA LEU A 158 17.69 4.47 10.41
C LEU A 158 16.54 5.08 11.21
N GLU A 159 16.04 4.38 12.24
CA GLU A 159 14.93 4.88 13.07
C GLU A 159 15.26 6.24 13.69
N ALA A 160 16.40 6.35 14.38
CA ALA A 160 16.84 7.62 14.97
C ALA A 160 17.00 8.74 13.93
N ILE A 161 17.50 8.41 12.73
CA ILE A 161 17.61 9.36 11.61
C ILE A 161 16.24 9.86 11.18
N LEU A 162 15.27 8.95 11.02
CA LEU A 162 13.93 9.30 10.57
C LEU A 162 13.14 10.05 11.66
N GLU A 163 13.33 9.72 12.94
CA GLU A 163 12.76 10.47 14.06
C GLU A 163 13.26 11.91 14.09
N GLU A 164 14.58 12.12 13.95
CA GLU A 164 15.17 13.45 13.93
C GLU A 164 14.71 14.22 12.68
N ALA A 165 14.64 13.56 11.53
CA ALA A 165 14.10 14.15 10.31
C ALA A 165 12.64 14.58 10.50
N TYR A 166 11.82 13.78 11.16
CA TYR A 166 10.44 14.11 11.48
C TYR A 166 10.33 15.28 12.48
N LYS A 167 11.16 15.31 13.53
CA LYS A 167 11.21 16.45 14.46
C LYS A 167 11.59 17.76 13.76
N LYS A 168 12.51 17.68 12.80
CA LYS A 168 13.01 18.85 12.08
C LYS A 168 12.00 19.45 11.11
N ASN A 169 11.23 18.62 10.39
CA ASN A 169 10.33 19.11 9.33
C ASN A 169 9.15 18.17 9.04
N SER A 170 8.62 17.50 10.06
CA SER A 170 7.49 16.56 9.98
C SER A 170 7.66 15.54 8.85
N ALA A 171 6.58 15.11 8.19
CA ALA A 171 6.66 14.19 7.05
C ALA A 171 7.66 14.63 5.97
N LYS A 172 7.79 15.94 5.68
CA LYS A 172 8.70 16.43 4.64
C LYS A 172 10.17 16.12 4.97
N GLY A 173 10.55 16.14 6.24
CA GLY A 173 11.89 15.75 6.67
C GLY A 173 12.17 14.27 6.37
N VAL A 174 11.22 13.39 6.72
CA VAL A 174 11.33 11.95 6.46
C VAL A 174 11.33 11.65 4.96
N LEU A 175 10.51 12.34 4.17
CA LEU A 175 10.47 12.18 2.72
C LEU A 175 11.76 12.66 2.04
N ALA A 176 12.44 13.67 2.60
CA ALA A 176 13.77 14.09 2.11
C ALA A 176 14.85 13.02 2.37
N GLU A 177 14.71 12.20 3.41
CA GLU A 177 15.57 11.02 3.60
C GLU A 177 15.26 9.94 2.55
N ALA A 178 14.00 9.81 2.14
CA ALA A 178 13.60 8.90 1.07
C ALA A 178 14.23 9.29 -0.28
N ASP A 179 14.47 10.58 -0.55
CA ASP A 179 15.15 11.05 -1.77
C ASP A 179 16.62 10.61 -1.86
N ARG A 180 17.25 10.19 -0.76
CA ARG A 180 18.66 9.77 -0.75
C ARG A 180 18.89 8.38 -1.32
N THR A 181 17.82 7.64 -1.65
CA THR A 181 17.92 6.34 -2.31
C THR A 181 17.27 6.37 -3.69
N THR A 182 17.83 5.61 -4.62
CA THR A 182 17.24 5.37 -5.95
C THR A 182 16.42 4.07 -6.01
N SER A 183 16.48 3.23 -4.97
CA SER A 183 15.74 1.97 -4.90
C SER A 183 14.32 2.20 -4.37
N ASP A 184 13.31 1.81 -5.15
CA ASP A 184 11.91 1.92 -4.74
C ASP A 184 11.59 1.13 -3.47
N SER A 185 12.22 -0.03 -3.27
CA SER A 185 12.01 -0.84 -2.06
C SER A 185 12.56 -0.16 -0.82
N ASN A 186 13.74 0.46 -0.95
CA ASN A 186 14.38 1.24 0.10
C ASN A 186 13.60 2.53 0.40
N ARG A 187 13.16 3.24 -0.64
CA ARG A 187 12.29 4.42 -0.52
C ARG A 187 11.01 4.05 0.21
N SER A 188 10.39 2.95 -0.19
CA SER A 188 9.17 2.45 0.42
C SER A 188 9.40 2.06 1.88
N LYS A 189 10.55 1.50 2.25
CA LYS A 189 10.89 1.23 3.67
C LYS A 189 10.81 2.50 4.53
N ILE A 190 11.32 3.63 4.03
CA ILE A 190 11.27 4.93 4.71
C ILE A 190 9.83 5.46 4.78
N ILE A 191 9.07 5.40 3.68
CA ILE A 191 7.67 5.84 3.67
C ILE A 191 6.81 4.97 4.62
N ARG A 192 7.06 3.66 4.68
CA ARG A 192 6.38 2.75 5.63
C ARG A 192 6.66 3.12 7.07
N TYR A 193 7.90 3.48 7.40
CA TYR A 193 8.24 3.95 8.74
C TYR A 193 7.43 5.20 9.11
N LEU A 194 7.29 6.17 8.19
CA LEU A 194 6.45 7.34 8.39
C LEU A 194 4.98 6.95 8.62
N LEU A 195 4.42 6.12 7.74
CA LEU A 195 3.01 5.72 7.81
C LEU A 195 2.67 4.86 9.04
N ALA A 196 3.67 4.20 9.64
CA ALA A 196 3.50 3.40 10.85
C ALA A 196 3.50 4.26 12.14
N GLN A 197 3.78 5.55 12.06
CA GLN A 197 3.82 6.40 13.25
C GLN A 197 2.42 6.51 13.89
N PRO A 198 2.31 6.32 15.21
CA PRO A 198 1.03 6.46 15.90
C PRO A 198 0.55 7.91 15.81
N ASN A 199 -0.76 8.09 15.59
CA ASN A 199 -1.40 9.40 15.53
C ASN A 199 -0.80 10.37 14.48
N LEU A 200 -0.27 9.85 13.36
CA LEU A 200 0.26 10.67 12.28
C LEU A 200 -0.78 11.70 11.79
N PRO A 201 -0.45 13.00 11.68
CA PRO A 201 -1.40 13.99 11.18
C PRO A 201 -1.94 13.62 9.79
N ALA A 202 -3.22 13.87 9.51
CA ALA A 202 -3.82 13.53 8.21
C ALA A 202 -3.07 14.17 7.03
N ASN A 203 -2.61 15.42 7.19
CA ASN A 203 -1.80 16.09 6.19
C ASN A 203 -0.47 15.36 5.90
N ASP A 204 0.14 14.72 6.89
CA ASP A 204 1.37 13.96 6.72
C ASP A 204 1.13 12.64 5.98
N VAL A 205 0.00 11.97 6.24
CA VAL A 205 -0.46 10.83 5.43
C VAL A 205 -0.68 11.24 3.97
N LYS A 206 -1.34 12.38 3.75
CA LYS A 206 -1.57 12.93 2.41
C LYS A 206 -0.25 13.16 1.66
N LEU A 207 0.70 13.86 2.30
CA LEU A 207 2.01 14.12 1.73
C LEU A 207 2.77 12.83 1.41
N ALA A 208 2.69 11.82 2.29
CA ALA A 208 3.31 10.52 2.04
C ALA A 208 2.70 9.80 0.83
N LEU A 209 1.38 9.86 0.64
CA LEU A 209 0.68 9.28 -0.51
C LEU A 209 1.03 9.97 -1.82
N GLU A 210 1.00 11.31 -1.83
CA GLU A 210 1.39 12.12 -2.99
C GLU A 210 2.84 11.86 -3.39
N TYR A 211 3.74 11.80 -2.40
CA TYR A 211 5.15 11.48 -2.62
C TYR A 211 5.33 10.04 -3.14
N ALA A 212 4.63 9.06 -2.55
CA ALA A 212 4.72 7.66 -2.96
C ALA A 212 4.30 7.49 -4.43
N GLY A 213 3.17 8.07 -4.83
CA GLY A 213 2.68 8.00 -6.22
C GLY A 213 3.61 8.71 -7.22
N LYS A 214 4.34 9.75 -6.80
CA LYS A 214 5.28 10.46 -7.67
C LYS A 214 6.63 9.76 -7.80
N ASN A 215 7.12 9.13 -6.74
CA ASN A 215 8.53 8.70 -6.64
C ASN A 215 8.73 7.18 -6.51
N THR A 216 7.67 6.38 -6.60
CA THR A 216 7.75 4.91 -6.54
C THR A 216 7.30 4.33 -7.87
N ASN A 217 8.24 3.82 -8.68
CA ASN A 217 7.92 3.28 -10.01
C ASN A 217 7.48 1.81 -9.96
N SER A 218 7.92 1.06 -8.95
CA SER A 218 7.52 -0.32 -8.74
C SER A 218 6.05 -0.41 -8.31
N ASP A 219 5.21 -0.95 -9.19
CA ASP A 219 3.80 -1.26 -8.93
C ASP A 219 3.60 -2.06 -7.63
N TYR A 220 4.49 -3.02 -7.38
CA TYR A 220 4.46 -3.86 -6.19
C TYR A 220 4.69 -3.05 -4.92
N GLU A 221 5.74 -2.22 -4.89
CA GLU A 221 6.06 -1.42 -3.70
C GLU A 221 5.01 -0.32 -3.48
N LEU A 222 4.55 0.35 -4.54
CA LEU A 222 3.48 1.34 -4.45
C LEU A 222 2.17 0.71 -3.96
N GLY A 223 1.75 -0.41 -4.58
CA GLY A 223 0.58 -1.15 -4.14
C GLY A 223 0.69 -1.62 -2.68
N LYS A 224 1.88 -2.03 -2.23
CA LYS A 224 2.15 -2.41 -0.85
C LYS A 224 2.03 -1.21 0.12
N LEU A 225 2.55 -0.04 -0.24
CA LEU A 225 2.40 1.19 0.55
C LEU A 225 0.92 1.57 0.72
N LEU A 226 0.17 1.57 -0.38
CA LEU A 226 -1.26 1.91 -0.38
C LEU A 226 -2.05 0.98 0.55
N ARG A 227 -1.81 -0.33 0.47
CA ARG A 227 -2.49 -1.31 1.34
C ARG A 227 -2.17 -1.21 2.83
N GLN A 228 -1.24 -0.36 3.24
CA GLN A 228 -0.94 -0.13 4.65
C GLN A 228 -1.69 1.07 5.23
N ILE A 229 -2.39 1.85 4.42
CA ILE A 229 -3.13 3.01 4.93
C ILE A 229 -4.36 2.51 5.70
N PRO A 230 -4.49 2.87 7.00
CA PRO A 230 -5.66 2.48 7.79
C PRO A 230 -6.95 3.07 7.21
N SER A 231 -8.05 2.31 7.32
CA SER A 231 -9.37 2.73 6.84
C SER A 231 -9.85 4.04 7.47
N SER A 232 -9.44 4.33 8.71
CA SER A 232 -9.76 5.59 9.41
C SER A 232 -9.17 6.84 8.73
N TYR A 233 -8.06 6.72 8.01
CA TYR A 233 -7.54 7.82 7.19
C TYR A 233 -8.24 7.89 5.85
N LEU A 234 -8.48 6.74 5.21
CA LEU A 234 -9.15 6.66 3.92
C LEU A 234 -10.62 7.11 3.97
N ALA A 235 -11.25 7.14 5.15
CA ALA A 235 -12.57 7.74 5.36
C ALA A 235 -12.60 9.26 5.18
N LYS A 236 -11.43 9.91 5.08
CA LYS A 236 -11.29 11.35 4.81
C LYS A 236 -11.13 11.55 3.30
N ASP A 237 -12.01 12.35 2.71
CA ASP A 237 -12.09 12.54 1.25
C ASP A 237 -10.80 13.01 0.60
N ASP A 238 -10.05 13.92 1.24
CA ASP A 238 -8.79 14.43 0.73
C ASP A 238 -7.68 13.36 0.72
N ILE A 239 -7.69 12.46 1.70
CA ILE A 239 -6.79 11.30 1.74
C ILE A 239 -7.21 10.24 0.73
N ALA A 240 -8.51 9.95 0.61
CA ALA A 240 -9.03 9.03 -0.41
C ALA A 240 -8.67 9.49 -1.82
N THR A 241 -8.76 10.79 -2.09
CA THR A 241 -8.34 11.39 -3.36
C THR A 241 -6.84 11.21 -3.61
N ALA A 242 -5.98 11.55 -2.63
CA ALA A 242 -4.54 11.36 -2.76
C ALA A 242 -4.16 9.88 -2.96
N TYR A 243 -4.83 8.98 -2.23
CA TYR A 243 -4.69 7.53 -2.40
C TYR A 243 -5.02 7.08 -3.82
N LEU A 244 -6.17 7.49 -4.35
CA LEU A 244 -6.62 7.07 -5.68
C LEU A 244 -5.75 7.68 -6.80
N GLN A 245 -5.22 8.89 -6.61
CA GLN A 245 -4.23 9.49 -7.52
C GLN A 245 -2.92 8.70 -7.53
N ALA A 246 -2.45 8.24 -6.37
CA ALA A 246 -1.28 7.37 -6.30
C ALA A 246 -1.58 5.99 -6.91
N ALA A 247 -2.75 5.40 -6.62
CA ALA A 247 -3.17 4.12 -7.20
C ALA A 247 -3.18 4.16 -8.73
N GLN A 248 -3.64 5.26 -9.35
CA GLN A 248 -3.63 5.48 -10.80
C GLN A 248 -2.23 5.41 -11.46
N LYS A 249 -1.15 5.39 -10.69
CA LYS A 249 0.22 5.20 -11.20
C LYS A 249 0.61 3.73 -11.31
N ILE A 250 -0.18 2.82 -10.75
CA ILE A 250 0.05 1.38 -10.81
C ILE A 250 -0.36 0.86 -12.19
N SER A 251 0.57 0.22 -12.90
CA SER A 251 0.30 -0.38 -14.22
C SER A 251 -0.14 -1.84 -14.13
N SER A 252 0.33 -2.58 -13.13
CA SER A 252 -0.05 -3.96 -12.86
C SER A 252 -1.52 -4.07 -12.46
N ASP A 253 -2.32 -4.76 -13.28
CA ASP A 253 -3.73 -5.09 -13.01
C ASP A 253 -3.93 -5.69 -11.61
N TYR A 254 -3.05 -6.60 -11.22
CA TYR A 254 -3.13 -7.29 -9.93
C TYR A 254 -2.86 -6.35 -8.75
N GLU A 255 -1.83 -5.49 -8.84
CA GLU A 255 -1.55 -4.52 -7.77
C GLU A 255 -2.61 -3.41 -7.72
N MET A 256 -3.11 -2.96 -8.88
CA MET A 256 -4.22 -1.99 -8.98
C MET A 256 -5.47 -2.57 -8.34
N ARG A 257 -5.86 -3.81 -8.69
CA ARG A 257 -7.02 -4.47 -8.08
C ARG A 257 -6.88 -4.55 -6.57
N LYS A 258 -5.70 -4.93 -6.07
CA LYS A 258 -5.43 -4.97 -4.62
C LYS A 258 -5.55 -3.60 -3.96
N ALA A 259 -5.05 -2.54 -4.59
CA ALA A 259 -5.18 -1.17 -4.09
C ALA A 259 -6.65 -0.70 -4.09
N LEU A 260 -7.41 -0.96 -5.15
CA LEU A 260 -8.83 -0.63 -5.21
C LEU A 260 -9.66 -1.45 -4.19
N SER A 261 -9.35 -2.74 -4.05
CA SER A 261 -10.01 -3.60 -3.04
C SER A 261 -9.80 -3.05 -1.62
N HIS A 262 -8.60 -2.53 -1.33
CA HIS A 262 -8.24 -2.02 -0.01
C HIS A 262 -9.01 -0.75 0.35
N ILE A 263 -9.09 0.25 -0.54
CA ILE A 263 -9.85 1.47 -0.25
C ILE A 263 -11.35 1.22 -0.11
N LEU A 264 -11.88 0.18 -0.77
CA LEU A 264 -13.28 -0.22 -0.62
C LEU A 264 -13.61 -0.87 0.74
N THR A 265 -12.61 -1.14 1.58
CA THR A 265 -12.85 -1.63 2.96
C THR A 265 -13.34 -0.53 3.93
N VAL A 266 -13.29 0.74 3.51
CA VAL A 266 -13.56 1.94 4.33
C VAL A 266 -15.05 2.16 4.63
N GLY A 267 -15.93 1.33 4.08
CA GLY A 267 -17.35 1.63 3.98
C GLY A 267 -17.60 2.52 2.76
N GLU A 268 -18.61 3.40 2.85
CA GLU A 268 -19.04 4.26 1.73
C GLU A 268 -18.00 5.32 1.38
N LEU A 269 -17.52 5.27 0.13
CA LEU A 269 -16.75 6.36 -0.46
C LEU A 269 -17.66 7.53 -0.83
N SER A 270 -17.13 8.75 -0.81
CA SER A 270 -17.82 9.88 -1.41
C SER A 270 -17.99 9.69 -2.91
N ASN A 271 -19.01 10.31 -3.50
CA ASN A 271 -19.31 10.17 -4.92
C ASN A 271 -18.13 10.55 -5.83
N SER A 272 -17.34 11.56 -5.43
CA SER A 272 -16.10 11.94 -6.12
C SER A 272 -15.06 10.83 -6.09
N SER A 273 -14.80 10.27 -4.89
CA SER A 273 -13.87 9.16 -4.70
C SER A 273 -14.33 7.88 -5.42
N THR A 274 -15.64 7.60 -5.45
CA THR A 274 -16.22 6.50 -6.24
C THR A 274 -15.95 6.70 -7.74
N GLY A 275 -16.17 7.91 -8.26
CA GLY A 275 -15.87 8.23 -9.67
C GLY A 275 -14.38 8.04 -10.00
N MET A 276 -13.48 8.43 -9.09
CA MET A 276 -12.03 8.21 -9.25
C MET A 276 -11.65 6.72 -9.21
N ALA A 277 -12.28 5.93 -8.33
CA ALA A 277 -12.08 4.49 -8.26
C ALA A 277 -12.56 3.80 -9.55
N ILE A 278 -13.70 4.21 -10.11
CA ILE A 278 -14.21 3.70 -11.40
C ILE A 278 -13.28 4.10 -12.55
N LYS A 279 -12.73 5.32 -12.53
CA LYS A 279 -11.72 5.73 -13.51
C LYS A 279 -10.46 4.88 -13.43
N ALA A 280 -9.95 4.60 -12.23
CA ALA A 280 -8.80 3.71 -12.03
C ALA A 280 -9.12 2.26 -12.44
N LEU A 281 -10.33 1.79 -12.16
CA LEU A 281 -10.81 0.47 -12.61
C LEU A 281 -10.81 0.35 -14.15
N SER A 282 -11.10 1.43 -14.87
CA SER A 282 -11.12 1.43 -16.34
C SER A 282 -9.75 1.18 -16.98
N SER A 283 -8.64 1.41 -16.25
CA SER A 283 -7.28 1.16 -16.76
C SER A 283 -6.78 -0.27 -16.53
N ILE A 284 -7.50 -1.08 -15.74
CA ILE A 284 -7.19 -2.52 -15.60
C ILE A 284 -7.45 -3.18 -16.96
N SER A 285 -6.58 -4.08 -17.42
CA SER A 285 -6.79 -4.84 -18.66
C SER A 285 -7.48 -6.18 -18.42
N SER A 286 -7.12 -6.87 -17.34
CA SER A 286 -7.67 -8.17 -16.96
C SER A 286 -9.15 -8.10 -16.59
N ASP A 287 -9.98 -8.79 -17.37
CA ASP A 287 -11.41 -8.97 -17.14
C ASP A 287 -11.73 -9.52 -15.75
N TYR A 288 -10.94 -10.48 -15.29
CA TYR A 288 -11.07 -11.10 -13.98
C TYR A 288 -10.84 -10.08 -12.85
N GLU A 289 -9.76 -9.30 -12.96
CA GLU A 289 -9.41 -8.29 -11.97
C GLU A 289 -10.46 -7.15 -11.96
N LYS A 290 -10.93 -6.70 -13.13
CA LYS A 290 -12.06 -5.74 -13.22
C LYS A 290 -13.30 -6.25 -12.52
N SER A 291 -13.73 -7.47 -12.87
CA SER A 291 -14.93 -8.11 -12.32
C SER A 291 -14.85 -8.23 -10.80
N LYS A 292 -13.68 -8.52 -10.24
CA LYS A 292 -13.48 -8.56 -8.78
C LYS A 292 -13.69 -7.21 -8.10
N VAL A 293 -13.18 -6.13 -8.66
CA VAL A 293 -13.41 -4.79 -8.09
C VAL A 293 -14.88 -4.38 -8.24
N ILE A 294 -15.53 -4.70 -9.37
CA ILE A 294 -16.96 -4.40 -9.57
C ILE A 294 -17.83 -5.14 -8.55
N GLN A 295 -17.52 -6.40 -8.25
CA GLN A 295 -18.21 -7.17 -7.22
C GLN A 295 -18.10 -6.50 -5.83
N GLN A 296 -16.95 -5.91 -5.50
CA GLN A 296 -16.78 -5.19 -4.23
C GLN A 296 -17.44 -3.81 -4.24
N LEU A 297 -17.37 -3.08 -5.36
CA LEU A 297 -18.11 -1.83 -5.53
C LEU A 297 -19.62 -2.07 -5.38
N ALA A 298 -20.13 -3.22 -5.82
CA ALA A 298 -21.53 -3.59 -5.65
C ALA A 298 -22.00 -3.67 -4.20
N GLU A 299 -21.08 -3.78 -3.23
CA GLU A 299 -21.42 -3.78 -1.79
C GLU A 299 -21.66 -2.36 -1.24
N GLN A 300 -21.22 -1.34 -1.96
CA GLN A 300 -21.37 0.08 -1.61
C GLN A 300 -22.76 0.57 -2.00
N LYS A 301 -23.56 1.05 -1.05
CA LYS A 301 -24.98 1.40 -1.21
C LYS A 301 -25.22 2.46 -2.28
N SER A 302 -24.34 3.43 -2.42
CA SER A 302 -24.54 4.59 -3.30
C SER A 302 -23.68 4.58 -4.56
N PHE A 303 -22.97 3.50 -4.85
CA PHE A 303 -21.93 3.52 -5.89
C PHE A 303 -22.46 3.78 -7.30
N LEU A 304 -23.70 3.34 -7.59
CA LEU A 304 -24.35 3.56 -8.89
C LEU A 304 -25.07 4.89 -9.01
N ALA A 305 -25.16 5.71 -7.95
CA ALA A 305 -25.98 6.93 -7.96
C ALA A 305 -25.69 7.81 -9.18
N ASP A 306 -24.53 8.47 -9.20
CA ASP A 306 -24.13 9.31 -10.34
C ASP A 306 -23.18 8.58 -11.30
N ASN A 307 -22.66 7.41 -10.91
CA ASN A 307 -21.60 6.72 -11.64
C ASN A 307 -22.06 5.51 -12.47
N TYR A 308 -23.37 5.23 -12.58
CA TYR A 308 -23.85 4.03 -13.27
C TYR A 308 -23.43 3.96 -14.75
N LYS A 309 -23.44 5.08 -15.49
CA LYS A 309 -23.01 5.10 -16.90
C LYS A 309 -21.55 4.73 -17.05
N ALA A 310 -20.68 5.31 -16.24
CA ALA A 310 -19.25 5.01 -16.24
C ALA A 310 -18.99 3.55 -15.82
N THR A 311 -19.71 3.07 -14.81
CA THR A 311 -19.64 1.66 -14.36
C THR A 311 -20.03 0.71 -15.47
N PHE A 312 -21.17 0.95 -16.14
CA PHE A 312 -21.67 0.09 -17.20
C PHE A 312 -20.79 0.14 -18.45
N ALA A 313 -20.15 1.27 -18.74
CA ALA A 313 -19.12 1.35 -19.78
C ALA A 313 -17.90 0.46 -19.44
N VAL A 314 -17.44 0.46 -18.18
CA VAL A 314 -16.37 -0.44 -17.73
C VAL A 314 -16.78 -1.91 -17.86
N ILE A 315 -17.98 -2.28 -17.42
CA ILE A 315 -18.50 -3.66 -17.55
C ILE A 315 -18.59 -4.06 -19.03
N ASN A 316 -19.03 -3.15 -19.90
CA ASN A 316 -19.14 -3.43 -21.33
C ASN A 316 -17.76 -3.66 -21.99
N SER A 317 -16.69 -3.08 -21.43
CA SER A 317 -15.31 -3.32 -21.88
C SER A 317 -14.76 -4.69 -21.49
N ILE A 318 -15.46 -5.45 -20.65
CA ILE A 318 -15.06 -6.81 -20.27
C ILE A 318 -15.28 -7.74 -21.46
N SER A 319 -14.25 -8.47 -21.89
CA SER A 319 -14.32 -9.36 -23.06
C SER A 319 -14.90 -10.74 -22.71
N SER A 320 -14.56 -11.27 -21.53
CA SER A 320 -15.11 -12.51 -20.99
C SER A 320 -16.60 -12.34 -20.64
N ASP A 321 -17.47 -13.00 -21.41
CA ASP A 321 -18.92 -13.03 -21.14
C ASP A 321 -19.25 -13.51 -19.73
N TYR A 322 -18.49 -14.49 -19.22
CA TYR A 322 -18.64 -14.99 -17.86
C TYR A 322 -18.35 -13.89 -16.82
N GLU A 323 -17.24 -13.17 -16.94
CA GLU A 323 -16.89 -12.10 -16.00
C GLU A 323 -17.82 -10.89 -16.13
N LYS A 324 -18.27 -10.58 -17.35
CA LYS A 324 -19.28 -9.54 -17.62
C LYS A 324 -20.60 -9.90 -16.94
N ALA A 325 -21.12 -11.11 -17.16
CA ALA A 325 -22.36 -11.59 -16.55
C ALA A 325 -22.28 -11.68 -15.02
N LYS A 326 -21.12 -12.08 -14.49
CA LYS A 326 -20.85 -12.11 -13.04
C LYS A 326 -20.87 -10.71 -12.43
N SER A 327 -20.24 -9.74 -13.09
CA SER A 327 -20.25 -8.33 -12.68
C SER A 327 -21.68 -7.77 -12.63
N ILE A 328 -22.45 -7.98 -13.69
CA ILE A 328 -23.86 -7.53 -13.77
C ILE A 328 -24.72 -8.21 -12.70
N SER A 329 -24.57 -9.52 -12.53
CA SER A 329 -25.36 -10.29 -11.55
C SER A 329 -25.05 -9.85 -10.12
N SER A 330 -23.79 -9.53 -9.82
CA SER A 330 -23.39 -8.99 -8.51
C SER A 330 -24.10 -7.67 -8.23
N ILE A 331 -24.11 -6.74 -9.20
CA ILE A 331 -24.85 -5.48 -9.09
C ILE A 331 -26.33 -5.73 -8.82
N LEU A 332 -26.99 -6.54 -9.65
CA LEU A 332 -28.42 -6.84 -9.50
C LEU A 332 -28.73 -7.46 -8.13
N SER A 333 -27.81 -8.24 -7.56
CA SER A 333 -28.00 -8.89 -6.26
C SER A 333 -27.88 -7.94 -5.06
N LYS A 334 -27.16 -6.83 -5.20
CA LYS A 334 -26.84 -5.91 -4.10
C LYS A 334 -27.53 -4.55 -4.21
N GLN A 335 -27.94 -4.17 -5.42
CA GLN A 335 -28.45 -2.84 -5.73
C GLN A 335 -29.87 -2.90 -6.25
N LYS A 336 -30.69 -1.93 -5.84
CA LYS A 336 -31.97 -1.64 -6.47
C LYS A 336 -31.75 -0.62 -7.57
N LEU A 337 -32.00 -1.00 -8.83
CA LEU A 337 -31.81 -0.12 -9.97
C LEU A 337 -33.07 0.74 -10.22
N SER A 338 -32.85 2.00 -10.60
CA SER A 338 -33.86 2.86 -11.19
C SER A 338 -34.15 2.46 -12.64
N GLU A 339 -35.25 2.96 -13.20
CA GLU A 339 -35.61 2.72 -14.60
C GLU A 339 -34.51 3.17 -15.57
N ALA A 340 -33.94 4.37 -15.36
CA ALA A 340 -32.84 4.90 -16.17
C ALA A 340 -31.57 4.04 -16.10
N GLN A 341 -31.31 3.42 -14.94
CA GLN A 341 -30.18 2.48 -14.77
C GLN A 341 -30.46 1.15 -15.50
N TYR A 342 -31.67 0.61 -15.43
CA TYR A 342 -32.04 -0.56 -16.24
C TYR A 342 -31.89 -0.29 -17.74
N GLN A 343 -32.41 0.85 -18.22
CA GLN A 343 -32.27 1.27 -19.62
C GLN A 343 -30.81 1.36 -20.07
N SER A 344 -29.92 1.84 -19.20
CA SER A 344 -28.47 1.90 -19.50
C SER A 344 -27.77 0.54 -19.40
N LEU A 345 -28.35 -0.41 -18.67
CA LEU A 345 -27.80 -1.76 -18.50
C LEU A 345 -28.16 -2.69 -19.67
N PHE A 346 -29.35 -2.56 -20.26
CA PHE A 346 -29.80 -3.45 -21.36
C PHE A 346 -28.82 -3.54 -22.54
N PRO A 347 -28.21 -2.45 -23.04
CA PRO A 347 -27.19 -2.53 -24.09
C PRO A 347 -25.97 -3.38 -23.69
N VAL A 348 -25.56 -3.33 -22.42
CA VAL A 348 -24.44 -4.13 -21.90
C VAL A 348 -24.81 -5.60 -21.81
N VAL A 349 -26.05 -5.92 -21.43
CA VAL A 349 -26.55 -7.31 -21.41
C VAL A 349 -26.65 -7.87 -22.83
N THR A 350 -27.08 -7.04 -23.79
CA THR A 350 -27.20 -7.43 -25.19
C THR A 350 -25.84 -7.73 -25.82
N SER A 351 -24.76 -7.07 -25.35
CA SER A 351 -23.40 -7.31 -25.83
C SER A 351 -22.75 -8.60 -25.33
N ILE A 352 -23.40 -9.36 -24.45
CA ILE A 352 -22.94 -10.69 -24.05
C ILE A 352 -23.11 -11.63 -25.25
N SER A 353 -22.06 -12.34 -25.66
CA SER A 353 -22.13 -13.23 -26.83
C SER A 353 -22.65 -14.62 -26.45
N SER A 354 -22.27 -15.14 -25.29
CA SER A 354 -22.76 -16.40 -24.73
C SER A 354 -24.26 -16.31 -24.40
N ASP A 355 -25.08 -17.02 -25.17
CA ASP A 355 -26.52 -17.14 -24.94
C ASP A 355 -26.86 -17.62 -23.53
N TYR A 356 -26.06 -18.55 -22.99
CA TYR A 356 -26.22 -19.05 -21.62
C TYR A 356 -26.02 -17.94 -20.57
N GLU A 357 -24.92 -17.18 -20.68
CA GLU A 357 -24.64 -16.10 -19.73
C GLU A 357 -25.63 -14.94 -19.89
N LYS A 358 -26.01 -14.60 -21.13
CA LYS A 358 -27.03 -13.59 -21.44
C LYS A 358 -28.38 -13.97 -20.84
N SER A 359 -28.84 -15.20 -21.07
CA SER A 359 -30.10 -15.71 -20.50
C SER A 359 -30.06 -15.71 -18.99
N LYS A 360 -28.95 -16.14 -18.37
CA LYS A 360 -28.77 -16.11 -16.92
C LYS A 360 -28.89 -14.69 -16.34
N VAL A 361 -28.28 -13.70 -16.97
CA VAL A 361 -28.40 -12.29 -16.55
C VAL A 361 -29.83 -11.79 -16.72
N LEU A 362 -30.47 -12.07 -17.86
CA LEU A 362 -31.87 -11.69 -18.09
C LEU A 362 -32.80 -12.31 -17.05
N ARG A 363 -32.70 -13.61 -16.75
CA ARG A 363 -33.50 -14.22 -15.67
C ARG A 363 -33.30 -13.53 -14.31
N ASN A 364 -32.07 -13.12 -13.99
CA ASN A 364 -31.80 -12.36 -12.78
C ASN A 364 -32.44 -10.96 -12.80
N MET A 365 -32.49 -10.31 -13.96
CA MET A 365 -33.16 -9.01 -14.14
C MET A 365 -34.69 -9.14 -14.01
N ALA A 366 -35.27 -10.17 -14.62
CA ALA A 366 -36.73 -10.37 -14.65
C ALA A 366 -37.33 -10.41 -13.24
N ALA A 367 -36.67 -11.10 -12.30
CA ALA A 367 -37.07 -11.17 -10.90
C ALA A 367 -37.03 -9.82 -10.15
N ARG A 368 -36.51 -8.75 -10.77
CA ARG A 368 -36.26 -7.44 -10.14
C ARG A 368 -36.90 -6.26 -10.87
N ILE A 369 -37.29 -6.45 -12.14
CA ILE A 369 -38.02 -5.43 -12.89
C ILE A 369 -39.44 -5.33 -12.31
N PRO A 370 -39.96 -4.13 -11.98
CA PRO A 370 -41.32 -3.98 -11.48
C PRO A 370 -42.35 -4.44 -12.51
N SER A 371 -43.37 -5.19 -12.08
CA SER A 371 -44.39 -5.78 -12.97
C SER A 371 -45.19 -4.75 -13.77
N ASN A 372 -45.28 -3.51 -13.30
CA ASN A 372 -45.95 -2.39 -13.97
C ASN A 372 -45.02 -1.57 -14.88
N ALA A 373 -43.73 -1.92 -14.99
CA ALA A 373 -42.76 -1.19 -15.80
C ALA A 373 -42.79 -1.66 -17.27
N THR A 374 -43.85 -1.29 -18.00
CA THR A 374 -44.09 -1.73 -19.39
C THR A 374 -42.90 -1.47 -20.32
N ALA A 375 -42.28 -0.29 -20.23
CA ALA A 375 -41.11 0.06 -21.03
C ALA A 375 -39.91 -0.89 -20.78
N LEU A 376 -39.63 -1.21 -19.51
CA LEU A 376 -38.57 -2.16 -19.16
C LEU A 376 -38.88 -3.58 -19.60
N HIS A 377 -40.15 -3.99 -19.57
CA HIS A 377 -40.56 -5.30 -20.09
C HIS A 377 -40.38 -5.38 -21.61
N GLU A 378 -40.59 -4.29 -22.36
CA GLU A 378 -40.30 -4.24 -23.79
C GLU A 378 -38.80 -4.33 -24.07
N ASP A 379 -37.98 -3.56 -23.36
CA ASP A 379 -36.52 -3.58 -23.52
C ASP A 379 -35.93 -4.95 -23.14
N TYR A 380 -36.48 -5.60 -22.12
CA TYR A 380 -36.16 -6.99 -21.79
C TYR A 380 -36.42 -7.92 -22.98
N ARG A 381 -37.62 -7.85 -23.57
CA ARG A 381 -37.99 -8.71 -24.72
C ARG A 381 -37.09 -8.45 -25.92
N LYS A 382 -36.69 -7.19 -26.17
CA LYS A 382 -35.71 -6.85 -27.22
C LYS A 382 -34.36 -7.51 -26.95
N ALA A 383 -33.85 -7.42 -25.73
CA ALA A 383 -32.59 -8.06 -25.34
C ALA A 383 -32.67 -9.60 -25.46
N ALA A 384 -33.75 -10.21 -24.96
CA ALA A 384 -33.97 -11.66 -25.02
C ALA A 384 -33.99 -12.18 -26.47
N LYS A 385 -34.60 -11.45 -27.41
CA LYS A 385 -34.62 -11.81 -28.84
C LYS A 385 -33.24 -11.91 -29.50
N THR A 386 -32.18 -11.40 -28.85
CA THR A 386 -30.80 -11.57 -29.32
C THR A 386 -30.14 -12.87 -28.86
N ILE A 387 -30.84 -13.71 -28.11
CA ILE A 387 -30.42 -15.07 -27.76
C ILE A 387 -30.70 -15.97 -28.95
N SER A 388 -29.67 -16.66 -29.46
CA SER A 388 -29.82 -17.56 -30.61
C SER A 388 -30.28 -18.96 -30.20
N SER A 389 -29.82 -19.45 -29.05
CA SER A 389 -30.25 -20.73 -28.48
C SER A 389 -31.72 -20.68 -28.07
N GLU A 390 -32.57 -21.45 -28.75
CA GLU A 390 -34.00 -21.56 -28.43
C GLU A 390 -34.24 -21.95 -26.96
N TYR A 391 -33.40 -22.84 -26.42
CA TYR A 391 -33.48 -23.29 -25.04
C TYR A 391 -33.23 -22.16 -24.04
N GLU A 392 -32.17 -21.37 -24.25
CA GLU A 392 -31.85 -20.25 -23.37
C GLU A 392 -32.79 -19.06 -23.58
N TYR A 393 -33.29 -18.83 -24.80
CA TYR A 393 -34.33 -17.84 -25.11
C TYR A 393 -35.62 -18.16 -24.35
N LYS A 394 -36.10 -19.40 -24.45
CA LYS A 394 -37.32 -19.86 -23.76
C LYS A 394 -37.20 -19.64 -22.25
N LYS A 395 -36.09 -20.04 -21.64
CA LYS A 395 -35.81 -19.80 -20.22
C LYS A 395 -35.82 -18.32 -19.83
N ALA A 396 -35.25 -17.45 -20.68
CA ALA A 396 -35.26 -16.02 -20.41
C ALA A 396 -36.69 -15.45 -20.50
N MET A 397 -37.48 -15.85 -21.49
CA MET A 397 -38.85 -15.37 -21.67
C MET A 397 -39.80 -15.87 -20.56
N GLU A 398 -39.65 -17.12 -20.13
CA GLU A 398 -40.43 -17.69 -19.03
C GLU A 398 -40.21 -16.95 -17.70
N ALA A 399 -39.01 -16.43 -17.46
CA ALA A 399 -38.70 -15.71 -16.23
C ALA A 399 -39.33 -14.31 -16.13
N LEU A 400 -39.78 -13.72 -17.24
CA LEU A 400 -40.45 -12.41 -17.26
C LEU A 400 -41.96 -12.50 -16.96
N ASN A 401 -42.55 -13.69 -17.12
CA ASN A 401 -43.99 -13.90 -17.10
C ASN A 401 -44.57 -14.06 -15.70
#